data_AF-A0A832GHK6-F1
#
_entry.id   AF-A0A832GHK6-F1
#
_cell.length_a   1.000
_cell.length_b   1.000
_cell.length_c   1.000
_cell.angle_alpha   90.00
_cell.angle_beta   90.00
_cell.angle_gamma   90.00
#
_symmetry.space_group_name_H-M   'P 1'
#
loop_
_entity.id
_entity.type
_entity.pdbx_description
1 polymer ?
#
loop_
_entity_poly.entity_id
_entity_poly.type
_entity_poly.pdbx_seq_one_letter_code
_entity_poly.pdbx_strand_id
1 'polypeptide(L)' 'MPTITIDGHKIEAQPGKTIIEAALDSGIVIPHFCWHPALSVAG' A
#
# COMPACT_ATOMS: atom_id res chain seq x y z
N MET A 1 6.44 12.84 -5.64
CA MET A 1 5.93 11.59 -5.05
C MET A 1 5.83 11.80 -3.55
N PRO A 2 4.69 11.52 -2.89
CA PRO A 2 4.61 11.58 -1.43
C PRO A 2 5.55 10.54 -0.79
N THR A 3 6.14 10.90 0.35
CA THR A 3 6.88 9.95 1.20
C THR A 3 5.98 9.53 2.34
N ILE A 4 5.85 8.23 2.57
CA ILE A 4 5.12 7.66 3.71
C ILE A 4 6.07 6.80 4.55
N THR A 5 5.74 6.62 5.83
CA THR A 5 6.52 5.78 6.75
C THR A 5 5.67 4.58 7.18
N ILE A 6 6.17 3.35 6.96
CA ILE A 6 5.53 2.10 7.35
C ILE A 6 6.54 1.30 8.18
N ASP A 7 6.21 0.98 9.44
CA ASP A 7 7.09 0.27 10.37
C ASP A 7 8.49 0.90 10.51
N GLY A 8 8.57 2.24 10.46
CA GLY A 8 9.83 2.99 10.52
C GLY A 8 10.59 3.10 9.19
N HIS A 9 10.17 2.37 8.15
CA HIS A 9 10.74 2.47 6.81
C HIS A 9 10.10 3.62 6.04
N LYS A 10 10.92 4.56 5.55
CA LYS A 10 10.47 5.59 4.62
C LYS A 10 10.40 5.00 3.21
N ILE A 11 9.25 5.16 2.56
CA ILE A 11 9.03 4.70 1.19
C ILE A 11 8.46 5.84 0.33
N GLU A 12 8.85 5.87 -0.94
CA GLU A 12 8.26 6.78 -1.92
C GLU A 12 7.03 6.14 -2.55
N ALA A 13 5.85 6.73 -2.32
CA ALA A 13 4.60 6.25 -2.89
C ALA A 13 4.26 7.02 -4.17
N GLN A 14 3.67 6.33 -5.14
CA GLN A 14 3.13 6.99 -6.33
C GLN A 14 1.79 7.67 -5.99
N PRO A 15 1.54 8.91 -6.45
CA PRO A 15 0.24 9.54 -6.28
C PRO A 15 -0.89 8.68 -6.86
N GLY A 16 -1.99 8.56 -6.12
CA GLY A 16 -3.16 7.78 -6.53
C GLY A 16 -3.14 6.30 -6.12
N LYS A 17 -2.01 5.78 -5.63
CA LYS A 17 -1.97 4.44 -5.01
C LYS A 17 -2.52 4.48 -3.58
N THR A 18 -3.20 3.41 -3.21
CA THR A 18 -3.57 3.10 -1.82
C THR A 18 -2.34 2.73 -1.00
N ILE A 19 -2.47 2.77 0.33
CA ILE A 19 -1.38 2.41 1.25
C ILE A 19 -0.94 0.95 1.07
N ILE A 20 -1.88 0.03 0.83
CA ILE A 20 -1.59 -1.40 0.62
C ILE A 20 -0.84 -1.65 -0.70
N GLU A 21 -1.13 -0.89 -1.76
CA GLU A 21 -0.37 -0.95 -3.01
C GLU A 21 1.05 -0.40 -2.84
N ALA A 22 1.21 0.74 -2.15
CA ALA A 22 2.53 1.31 -1.87
C ALA A 22 3.41 0.40 -0.99
N ALA A 23 2.79 -0.27 0.00
CA ALA A 23 3.45 -1.26 0.84
C ALA A 23 3.91 -2.47 0.00
N LEU A 24 3.03 -3.01 -0.85
CA LEU A 24 3.32 -4.14 -1.73
C LEU A 24 4.46 -3.84 -2.71
N ASP A 25 4.46 -2.66 -3.34
CA ASP A 25 5.55 -2.20 -4.21
C ASP A 25 6.91 -2.18 -3.48
N SER A 26 6.88 -1.92 -2.17
CA SER A 26 8.07 -1.85 -1.30
C SER A 26 8.40 -3.18 -0.61
N GLY A 27 7.72 -4.28 -0.99
CA GLY A 27 7.93 -5.61 -0.43
C GLY A 27 7.34 -5.82 0.98
N ILE A 28 6.50 -4.89 1.46
CA ILE A 28 5.84 -4.98 2.77
C ILE A 28 4.45 -5.59 2.57
N VAL A 29 4.23 -6.78 3.15
CA VAL A 29 2.95 -7.48 3.06
C VAL A 29 2.03 -7.07 4.21
N ILE A 30 0.91 -6.44 3.87
CA ILE A 30 -0.17 -6.15 4.83
C ILE A 30 -1.18 -7.31 4.75
N PRO A 31 -1.41 -8.08 5.83
CA PRO A 31 -2.42 -9.13 5.84
C PRO A 31 -3.82 -8.54 5.63
N HIS A 32 -4.61 -9.14 4.74
CA HIS A 32 -5.95 -8.68 4.40
C HIS A 32 -6.85 -9.85 4.01
N PHE A 33 -8.15 -9.70 4.24
CA PHE A 33 -9.18 -10.65 3.79
C PHE A 33 -9.85 -10.19 2.49
N CYS A 34 -10.41 -8.97 2.49
CA CYS A 34 -11.35 -8.52 1.45
C CYS A 34 -10.73 -7.60 0.39
N TRP A 35 -9.42 -7.36 0.44
CA TRP A 35 -8.73 -6.52 -0.54
C TRP A 35 -8.16 -7.36 -1.69
N HIS A 36 -8.30 -6.87 -2.91
CA HIS A 36 -7.66 -7.45 -4.09
C HIS A 36 -7.48 -6.34 -5.16
N PRO A 37 -6.34 -6.24 -5.86
CA PRO A 37 -6.05 -5.13 -6.78
C PRO A 37 -6.99 -5.06 -7.99
N ALA A 38 -7.63 -6.18 -8.34
CA ALA A 38 -8.59 -6.28 -9.44
C ALA A 38 -10.07 -6.11 -9.02
N LEU A 39 -10.35 -5.86 -7.72
CA LEU A 39 -11.71 -5.67 -7.21
C LEU A 39 -11.86 -4.24 -6.67
N SER A 40 -13.11 -3.79 -6.52
CA SER A 40 -13.40 -2.55 -5.81
C SER A 40 -12.97 -2.66 -4.35
N VAL A 41 -12.48 -1.54 -3.78
CA VAL A 41 -12.13 -1.47 -2.37
C VAL A 41 -13.37 -1.73 -1.50
N ALA A 42 -13.20 -2.63 -0.54
CA ALA A 42 -14.19 -2.97 0.47
C ALA A 42 -13.57 -2.78 1.85
N GLY A 43 -14.36 -2.27 2.81
CA GLY A 43 -14.06 -2.25 4.24
C GLY A 43 -12.72 -1.66 4.61
#